data_AF-A0AB34JTU6-F1
#
_entry.id   AF-A0AB34JTU6-F1
#
_cell.length_a   1.000
_cell.length_b   1.000
_cell.length_c   1.000
_cell.angle_alpha   90.00
_cell.angle_beta   90.00
_cell.angle_gamma   90.00
#
_symmetry.space_group_name_H-M   'P 1'
#
loop_
_entity.id
_entity.type
_entity.pdbx_description
1 polymer ?
#
loop_
_entity_poly.entity_id
_entity_poly.type
_entity_poly.pdbx_seq_one_letter_code
_entity_poly.pdbx_strand_id
1 'polypeptide(L)'
;MPVRRLLFDVKTIHGGTAHYASVLARTEHGGAVRHRAAAVAHDYVSHARALDTRFYPSTPAPGPITSRLQSFTQVRGLVFGHYGEASVDVHALIALAATKLAAVRWQLAGARSATEMRAFLVSRSRRRIGLAAVQAMARHRLARVPYVGVPRAVVQARLQRGPRTRGEPEPYAPTPSHADFYAFQSWGPALAVGA
;
A
#
# COMPACT_ATOMS: atom_id res chain seq x y z
N MET A 1 -4.75 6.67 -32.77
CA MET A 1 -3.71 6.47 -31.73
C MET A 1 -3.84 5.05 -31.19
N PRO A 2 -2.79 4.21 -31.18
CA PRO A 2 -2.88 2.85 -30.66
C PRO A 2 -3.24 2.87 -29.15
N VAL A 3 -4.12 1.95 -28.74
CA VAL A 3 -4.56 1.82 -27.34
C VAL A 3 -3.38 1.36 -26.49
N ARG A 4 -2.84 2.25 -25.65
CA ARG A 4 -1.78 1.91 -24.69
C ARG A 4 -2.40 1.19 -23.49
N ARG A 5 -2.00 -0.05 -23.25
CA ARG A 5 -2.40 -0.80 -22.04
C ARG A 5 -1.53 -0.37 -20.87
N LEU A 6 -2.12 0.33 -19.91
CA LEU A 6 -1.45 0.75 -18.68
C LEU A 6 -1.57 -0.33 -17.61
N LEU A 7 -0.52 -0.50 -16.80
CA LEU A 7 -0.53 -1.38 -15.64
C LEU A 7 -0.12 -0.59 -14.39
N PHE A 8 -1.00 -0.60 -13.39
CA PHE A 8 -0.78 0.05 -12.10
C PHE A 8 -0.84 -1.00 -10.99
N ASP A 9 0.00 -0.82 -9.98
CA ASP A 9 0.02 -1.67 -8.81
C ASP A 9 0.02 -0.80 -7.54
N VAL A 10 -0.85 -1.14 -6.60
CA VAL A 10 -1.02 -0.39 -5.34
C VAL A 10 -0.15 -1.03 -4.27
N LYS A 11 0.74 -0.25 -3.67
CA LYS A 11 1.64 -0.71 -2.61
C LYS A 11 1.55 0.18 -1.38
N THR A 12 1.83 -0.41 -0.23
CA THR A 12 1.98 0.30 1.04
C THR A 12 3.36 0.02 1.62
N ILE A 13 3.96 1.01 2.26
CA ILE A 13 5.22 0.86 3.01
C ILE A 13 5.05 1.29 4.46
N HIS A 14 5.84 0.69 5.36
CA HIS A 14 5.70 0.88 6.80
C HIS A 14 7.04 1.36 7.42
N GLY A 15 6.98 2.21 8.44
CA GLY A 15 8.14 2.85 9.10
C GLY A 15 9.21 1.89 9.64
N GLY A 16 8.85 0.64 9.99
CA GLY A 16 9.79 -0.39 10.45
C GLY A 16 10.49 -1.16 9.33
N THR A 17 10.45 -0.69 8.08
CA THR A 17 11.07 -1.35 6.93
C THR A 17 12.28 -0.57 6.42
N ALA A 18 13.16 -1.24 5.69
CA ALA A 18 14.34 -0.62 5.06
C ALA A 18 13.98 0.54 4.10
N HIS A 19 12.73 0.65 3.65
CA HIS A 19 12.28 1.76 2.80
C HIS A 19 12.49 3.14 3.44
N TYR A 20 12.29 3.25 4.76
CA TYR A 20 12.50 4.52 5.50
C TYR A 20 13.95 4.72 5.98
N ALA A 21 14.84 3.75 5.73
CA ALA A 21 16.27 3.90 5.98
C ALA A 21 17.03 4.42 4.75
N SER A 22 16.36 4.55 3.59
CA SER A 22 16.98 5.03 2.35
C SER A 22 17.43 6.50 2.46
N VAL A 23 18.46 6.87 1.70
CA VAL A 23 18.97 8.26 1.63
C VAL A 23 17.83 9.22 1.26
N LEU A 24 17.04 8.86 0.24
CA LEU A 24 15.89 9.67 -0.18
C LEU A 24 14.88 9.90 0.95
N ALA A 25 14.61 8.90 1.78
CA ALA A 25 13.72 9.05 2.92
C ALA A 25 14.22 10.07 3.97
N ARG A 26 15.53 10.29 4.04
CA ARG A 26 16.16 11.24 4.97
C ARG A 26 16.27 12.66 4.40
N THR A 27 16.41 12.78 3.08
CA THR A 27 16.70 14.06 2.42
C THR A 27 15.47 14.70 1.78
N GLU A 28 14.41 13.92 1.49
CA GLU A 28 13.25 14.41 0.76
C GLU A 28 11.92 14.03 1.43
N HIS A 29 10.98 14.98 1.46
CA HIS A 29 9.60 14.69 1.85
C HIS A 29 8.97 13.66 0.90
N GLY A 30 8.48 12.54 1.46
CA GLY A 30 7.95 11.42 0.68
C GLY A 30 9.02 10.61 -0.06
N GLY A 31 10.31 10.78 0.26
CA GLY A 31 11.41 10.10 -0.43
C GLY A 31 11.35 8.57 -0.33
N ALA A 32 10.89 8.02 0.80
CA ALA A 32 10.68 6.57 0.96
C ALA A 32 9.65 6.01 -0.04
N VAL A 33 8.54 6.73 -0.22
CA VAL A 33 7.47 6.38 -1.15
C VAL A 33 7.92 6.53 -2.59
N ARG A 34 8.66 7.60 -2.91
CA ARG A 34 9.29 7.80 -4.22
C ARG A 34 10.22 6.65 -4.57
N HIS A 35 11.10 6.27 -3.63
CA HIS A 35 12.04 5.17 -3.81
C HIS A 35 11.30 3.84 -4.06
N ARG A 36 10.28 3.52 -3.26
CA ARG A 36 9.47 2.32 -3.48
C ARG A 36 8.77 2.34 -4.84
N ALA A 37 8.18 3.46 -5.23
CA ALA A 37 7.44 3.59 -6.50
C ALA A 37 8.36 3.34 -7.71
N ALA A 38 9.60 3.84 -7.66
CA ALA A 38 10.60 3.60 -8.70
C ALA A 38 11.00 2.11 -8.79
N ALA A 39 11.08 1.42 -7.64
CA ALA A 39 11.45 0.00 -7.59
C ALA A 39 10.37 -0.96 -8.13
N VAL A 40 9.08 -0.59 -8.11
CA VAL A 40 7.97 -1.49 -8.50
C VAL A 40 8.16 -2.09 -9.89
N ALA A 41 8.55 -1.28 -10.87
CA ALA A 41 8.74 -1.78 -12.24
C ALA A 41 9.85 -2.84 -12.32
N HIS A 42 10.97 -2.59 -11.64
CA HIS A 42 12.09 -3.51 -11.58
C HIS A 42 11.69 -4.83 -10.88
N ASP A 43 10.97 -4.74 -9.75
CA ASP A 43 10.49 -5.92 -9.02
C ASP A 43 9.63 -6.83 -9.92
N TYR A 44 8.72 -6.23 -10.69
CA TYR A 44 7.85 -6.99 -11.62
C TYR A 44 8.63 -7.65 -12.74
N VAL A 45 9.60 -6.95 -13.34
CA VAL A 45 10.45 -7.53 -14.40
C VAL A 45 11.31 -8.66 -13.86
N SER A 46 11.95 -8.45 -12.70
CA SER A 46 12.76 -9.46 -12.04
C SER A 46 11.93 -10.70 -11.69
N HIS A 47 10.74 -10.50 -11.10
CA HIS A 47 9.84 -11.57 -10.73
C HIS A 47 9.31 -12.34 -11.95
N ALA A 48 8.91 -11.63 -13.01
CA ALA A 48 8.43 -12.28 -14.24
C ALA A 48 9.50 -13.18 -14.87
N ARG A 49 10.76 -12.71 -14.93
CA ARG A 49 11.88 -13.53 -15.41
C ARG A 49 12.11 -14.77 -14.55
N ALA A 50 12.10 -14.61 -13.22
CA ALA A 50 12.25 -15.73 -12.31
C ALA A 50 11.13 -16.78 -12.48
N LEU A 51 9.90 -16.33 -12.71
CA LEU A 51 8.77 -17.22 -12.99
C LEU A 51 8.92 -17.92 -14.34
N ASP A 52 9.37 -17.23 -15.38
CA ASP A 52 9.66 -17.85 -16.68
C ASP A 52 10.74 -18.92 -16.55
N THR A 53 11.84 -18.65 -15.86
CA THR A 53 12.89 -19.65 -15.60
C THR A 53 12.35 -20.86 -14.82
N ARG A 54 11.46 -20.63 -13.85
CA ARG A 54 10.92 -21.70 -12.99
C ARG A 54 9.88 -22.58 -13.69
N PHE A 55 8.99 -21.98 -14.48
CA PHE A 55 7.82 -22.68 -15.04
C PHE A 55 7.91 -22.92 -16.54
N TYR A 56 8.77 -22.20 -17.27
CA TYR A 56 8.96 -22.30 -18.72
C TYR A 56 10.45 -22.35 -19.11
N PRO A 57 11.27 -23.25 -18.51
CA PRO A 57 12.73 -23.25 -18.71
C PRO A 57 13.16 -23.55 -20.15
N SER A 58 12.33 -24.24 -20.93
CA SER A 58 12.62 -24.62 -22.32
C SER A 58 12.13 -23.58 -23.34
N THR A 59 11.48 -22.49 -22.92
CA THR A 59 10.98 -21.46 -23.82
C THR A 59 12.06 -20.39 -24.08
N PRO A 60 12.30 -19.97 -25.33
CA PRO A 60 13.20 -18.86 -25.64
C PRO A 60 12.82 -17.58 -24.89
N ALA A 61 13.82 -16.79 -24.49
CA ALA A 61 13.58 -15.52 -23.82
C ALA A 61 13.14 -14.42 -24.81
N PRO A 62 12.21 -13.51 -24.42
CA PRO A 62 11.47 -13.51 -23.15
C PRO A 62 10.40 -14.62 -23.11
N GLY A 63 10.31 -15.32 -21.97
CA GLY A 63 9.26 -16.32 -21.75
C GLY A 63 7.84 -15.71 -21.74
N PRO A 64 6.79 -16.55 -21.67
CA PRO A 64 5.41 -16.10 -21.82
C PRO A 64 4.96 -15.09 -20.75
N ILE A 65 5.46 -15.20 -19.52
CA ILE A 65 5.10 -14.28 -18.42
C ILE A 65 5.72 -12.91 -18.66
N THR A 66 7.03 -12.87 -18.98
CA THR A 66 7.72 -11.62 -19.32
C THR A 66 7.12 -10.98 -20.57
N SER A 67 6.79 -11.77 -21.59
CA SER A 67 6.12 -11.29 -22.81
C SER A 67 4.76 -10.68 -22.50
N ARG A 68 3.98 -11.30 -21.60
CA ARG A 68 2.70 -10.73 -21.15
C ARG A 68 2.89 -9.41 -20.40
N LEU A 69 3.88 -9.33 -19.52
CA LEU A 69 4.20 -8.09 -18.79
C LEU A 69 4.61 -6.97 -19.75
N GLN A 70 5.46 -7.27 -20.74
CA GLN A 70 5.92 -6.34 -21.78
C GLN A 70 4.81 -5.89 -22.74
N SER A 71 3.67 -6.60 -22.74
CA SER A 71 2.49 -6.22 -23.52
C SER A 71 1.75 -4.99 -22.97
N PHE A 72 2.12 -4.54 -21.76
CA PHE A 72 1.70 -3.30 -21.11
C PHE A 72 2.82 -2.25 -21.14
N THR A 73 2.50 -1.00 -20.83
CA THR A 73 3.53 -0.03 -20.45
C THR A 73 4.20 -0.44 -19.15
N GLN A 74 5.33 0.19 -18.82
CA GLN A 74 5.99 0.03 -17.52
C GLN A 74 4.99 0.08 -16.37
N VAL A 75 5.11 -0.88 -15.44
CA VAL A 75 4.27 -0.95 -14.23
C VAL A 75 4.51 0.31 -13.39
N ARG A 76 3.42 0.99 -13.05
CA ARG A 76 3.44 2.22 -12.24
C ARG A 76 3.04 1.90 -10.80
N GLY A 77 3.92 2.26 -9.86
CA GLY A 77 3.70 2.06 -8.43
C GLY A 77 2.85 3.18 -7.80
N LEU A 78 1.60 2.87 -7.47
CA LEU A 78 0.74 3.70 -6.64
C LEU A 78 1.04 3.41 -5.17
N VAL A 79 1.99 4.15 -4.60
CA VAL A 79 2.54 3.84 -3.28
C VAL A 79 2.00 4.80 -2.22
N PHE A 80 1.59 4.24 -1.08
CA PHE A 80 1.23 4.98 0.13
C PHE A 80 2.20 4.66 1.27
N GLY A 81 2.63 5.70 1.99
CA GLY A 81 3.60 5.59 3.07
C GLY A 81 2.98 5.62 4.47
N HIS A 82 3.78 5.19 5.44
CA HIS A 82 3.47 5.14 6.85
C HIS A 82 2.94 6.47 7.40
N TYR A 83 3.51 7.59 6.97
CA TYR A 83 3.17 8.94 7.45
C TYR A 83 2.05 9.60 6.63
N GLY A 84 1.32 8.83 5.81
CA GLY A 84 0.23 9.35 4.97
C GLY A 84 0.70 10.01 3.68
N GLU A 85 1.99 9.93 3.36
CA GLU A 85 2.54 10.37 2.08
C GLU A 85 2.12 9.44 0.93
N ALA A 86 2.10 9.95 -0.30
CA ALA A 86 1.71 9.19 -1.50
C ALA A 86 2.65 9.45 -2.67
N SER A 87 2.76 8.50 -3.60
CA SER A 87 3.65 8.63 -4.75
C SER A 87 3.15 9.71 -5.72
N VAL A 88 4.06 10.25 -6.52
CA VAL A 88 3.74 11.21 -7.58
C VAL A 88 2.66 10.66 -8.52
N ASP A 89 2.68 9.36 -8.79
CA ASP A 89 1.71 8.69 -9.65
C ASP A 89 0.29 8.71 -9.08
N VAL A 90 0.14 8.59 -7.76
CA VAL A 90 -1.16 8.77 -7.08
C VAL A 90 -1.68 10.19 -7.29
N HIS A 91 -0.82 11.19 -7.09
CA HIS A 91 -1.21 12.59 -7.27
C HIS A 91 -1.53 12.92 -8.73
N ALA A 92 -0.75 12.39 -9.68
CA ALA A 92 -0.97 12.54 -11.11
C ALA A 92 -2.29 11.89 -11.55
N LEU A 93 -2.60 10.68 -11.05
CA LEU A 93 -3.84 9.98 -11.36
C LEU A 93 -5.06 10.75 -10.84
N ILE A 94 -4.99 11.26 -9.60
CA ILE A 94 -6.04 12.12 -9.03
C ILE A 94 -6.24 13.37 -9.89
N ALA A 95 -5.14 14.05 -10.26
CA ALA A 95 -5.21 15.26 -11.07
C ALA A 95 -5.79 14.98 -12.47
N LEU A 96 -5.39 13.89 -13.11
CA LEU A 96 -5.89 13.49 -14.43
C LEU A 96 -7.39 13.17 -14.36
N ALA A 97 -7.81 12.35 -13.40
CA ALA A 97 -9.21 11.98 -13.21
C ALA A 97 -10.07 13.21 -12.92
N ALA A 98 -9.62 14.09 -12.03
CA ALA A 98 -10.32 15.33 -11.70
C ALA A 98 -10.45 16.26 -12.91
N THR A 99 -9.39 16.43 -13.71
CA THR A 99 -9.42 17.24 -14.94
C THR A 99 -10.44 16.68 -15.94
N LYS A 100 -10.44 15.35 -16.17
CA LYS A 100 -11.36 14.72 -17.13
C LYS A 100 -12.82 14.78 -16.67
N LEU A 101 -13.08 14.54 -15.39
CA LEU A 101 -14.43 14.66 -14.83
C LEU A 101 -14.93 16.10 -14.83
N ALA A 102 -14.07 17.05 -14.48
CA ALA A 102 -14.43 18.46 -14.45
C ALA A 102 -14.80 18.99 -15.83
N ALA A 103 -14.08 18.56 -16.88
CA ALA A 103 -14.36 18.98 -18.26
C ALA A 103 -15.80 18.65 -18.71
N VAL A 104 -16.40 17.57 -18.18
CA VAL A 104 -17.72 17.10 -18.62
C VAL A 104 -18.84 17.30 -17.60
N ARG A 105 -18.53 17.44 -16.31
CA ARG A 105 -19.56 17.47 -15.24
C ARG A 105 -19.73 18.81 -14.55
N TRP A 106 -18.94 19.84 -14.87
CA TRP A 106 -18.94 21.08 -14.09
C TRP A 106 -20.30 21.79 -14.10
N GLN A 107 -20.99 21.85 -15.26
CA GLN A 107 -22.32 22.46 -15.38
C GLN A 107 -23.38 21.67 -14.59
N LEU A 108 -23.44 20.35 -14.79
CA LEU A 108 -24.38 19.46 -14.09
C LEU A 108 -24.18 19.47 -12.57
N ALA A 109 -22.97 19.74 -12.11
CA ALA A 109 -22.64 19.85 -10.68
C ALA A 109 -22.88 21.25 -10.11
N GLY A 110 -23.35 22.22 -10.91
CA GLY A 110 -23.59 23.60 -10.47
C GLY A 110 -22.31 24.40 -10.16
N ALA A 111 -21.16 23.98 -10.67
CA ALA A 111 -19.91 24.74 -10.51
C ALA A 111 -19.89 25.96 -11.45
N ARG A 112 -19.21 27.03 -11.06
CA ARG A 112 -19.03 28.24 -11.88
C ARG A 112 -18.09 28.03 -13.05
N SER A 113 -17.19 27.05 -12.95
CA SER A 113 -16.25 26.69 -14.01
C SER A 113 -15.72 25.26 -13.87
N ALA A 114 -15.17 24.71 -14.97
CA ALA A 114 -14.42 23.46 -14.94
C ALA A 114 -13.20 23.53 -14.00
N THR A 115 -12.56 24.69 -13.87
CA THR A 115 -11.42 24.88 -12.96
C THR A 115 -11.83 24.74 -11.50
N GLU A 116 -12.95 25.35 -11.10
CA GLU A 116 -13.52 25.20 -9.76
C GLU A 116 -13.88 23.74 -9.46
N MET A 117 -14.59 23.09 -10.39
CA MET A 117 -14.96 21.68 -10.25
C MET A 117 -13.72 20.78 -10.11
N ARG A 118 -12.67 21.05 -10.89
CA ARG A 118 -11.39 20.33 -10.79
C ARG A 118 -10.78 20.50 -9.41
N ALA A 119 -10.70 21.72 -8.88
CA ALA A 119 -10.13 21.99 -7.55
C ALA A 119 -10.90 21.26 -6.45
N PHE A 120 -12.23 21.27 -6.52
CA PHE A 120 -13.09 20.50 -5.62
C PHE A 120 -12.82 18.99 -5.72
N LEU A 121 -12.80 18.44 -6.93
CA LEU A 121 -12.57 17.01 -7.16
C LEU A 121 -11.19 16.55 -6.68
N VAL A 122 -10.13 17.32 -6.93
CA VAL A 122 -8.78 17.01 -6.42
C VAL A 122 -8.79 16.97 -4.90
N SER A 123 -9.35 17.98 -4.24
CA SER A 123 -9.39 18.08 -2.78
C SER A 123 -10.20 16.94 -2.16
N ARG A 124 -11.39 16.65 -2.72
CA ARG A 124 -12.25 15.55 -2.28
C ARG A 124 -11.57 14.19 -2.46
N SER A 125 -10.86 13.99 -3.58
CA SER A 125 -10.19 12.72 -3.90
C SER A 125 -8.99 12.50 -2.99
N ARG A 126 -8.14 13.52 -2.79
CA ARG A 126 -7.01 13.46 -1.84
C ARG A 126 -7.48 13.11 -0.44
N ARG A 127 -8.53 13.77 0.07
CA ARG A 127 -9.10 13.46 1.39
C ARG A 127 -9.61 12.02 1.46
N ARG A 128 -10.44 11.58 0.52
CA ARG A 128 -11.04 10.23 0.55
C ARG A 128 -9.99 9.12 0.43
N ILE A 129 -9.07 9.26 -0.53
CA ILE A 129 -8.02 8.26 -0.78
C ILE A 129 -7.02 8.25 0.38
N GLY A 130 -6.60 9.42 0.86
CA GLY A 130 -5.68 9.53 1.99
C GLY A 130 -6.26 8.90 3.26
N LEU A 131 -7.52 9.23 3.60
CA LEU A 131 -8.22 8.61 4.74
C LEU A 131 -8.35 7.10 4.57
N ALA A 132 -8.73 6.61 3.39
CA ALA A 132 -8.84 5.18 3.12
C ALA A 132 -7.50 4.46 3.30
N ALA A 133 -6.40 5.03 2.78
CA ALA A 133 -5.07 4.47 2.91
C ALA A 133 -4.63 4.41 4.38
N VAL A 134 -4.75 5.50 5.12
CA VAL A 134 -4.36 5.57 6.54
C VAL A 134 -5.22 4.65 7.40
N GLN A 135 -6.54 4.63 7.18
CA GLN A 135 -7.44 3.70 7.88
C GLN A 135 -7.11 2.24 7.59
N ALA A 136 -6.83 1.88 6.32
CA ALA A 136 -6.42 0.53 5.97
C ALA A 136 -5.10 0.14 6.67
N MET A 137 -4.12 1.04 6.73
CA MET A 137 -2.87 0.83 7.46
C MET A 137 -3.09 0.67 8.97
N ALA A 138 -3.96 1.49 9.57
CA ALA A 138 -4.30 1.37 10.99
C ALA A 138 -4.99 0.05 11.31
N ARG A 139 -6.01 -0.34 10.50
CA ARG A 139 -6.68 -1.64 10.62
C ARG A 139 -5.70 -2.79 10.46
N HIS A 140 -4.75 -2.68 9.52
CA HIS A 140 -3.72 -3.70 9.36
C HIS A 140 -2.89 -3.85 10.64
N ARG A 141 -2.43 -2.75 11.25
CA ARG A 141 -1.66 -2.79 12.50
C ARG A 141 -2.48 -3.37 13.66
N LEU A 142 -3.74 -2.98 13.81
CA LEU A 142 -4.64 -3.52 14.83
C LEU A 142 -4.82 -5.04 14.66
N ALA A 143 -5.02 -5.51 13.42
CA ALA A 143 -5.07 -6.94 13.12
C ALA A 143 -3.74 -7.68 13.39
N ARG A 144 -2.62 -6.94 13.58
CA ARG A 144 -1.33 -7.51 13.96
C ARG A 144 -1.07 -7.54 15.46
N VAL A 145 -1.83 -6.83 16.28
CA VAL A 145 -1.65 -6.76 17.74
C VAL A 145 -1.61 -8.15 18.39
N PRO A 146 -2.49 -9.12 18.04
CA PRO A 146 -2.46 -10.46 18.64
C PRO A 146 -1.19 -11.28 18.36
N TYR A 147 -0.30 -10.81 17.47
CA TYR A 147 0.97 -11.46 17.16
C TYR A 147 2.17 -10.81 17.84
N VAL A 148 1.97 -9.72 18.60
CA VAL A 148 3.05 -9.08 19.37
C VAL A 148 3.51 -10.04 20.47
N GLY A 149 4.83 -10.26 20.59
CA GLY A 149 5.40 -11.21 21.54
C GLY A 149 5.20 -12.69 21.20
N VAL A 150 4.45 -13.02 20.14
CA VAL A 150 4.21 -14.40 19.72
C VAL A 150 5.36 -14.89 18.84
N PRO A 151 6.01 -16.03 19.17
CA PRO A 151 7.08 -16.58 18.33
C PRO A 151 6.60 -16.85 16.90
N ARG A 152 7.45 -16.55 15.91
CA ARG A 152 7.12 -16.73 14.48
C ARG A 152 6.64 -18.15 14.16
N ALA A 153 7.20 -19.18 14.79
CA ALA A 153 6.78 -20.56 14.61
C ALA A 153 5.29 -20.78 14.96
N VAL A 154 4.81 -20.17 16.05
CA VAL A 154 3.41 -20.24 16.49
C VAL A 154 2.49 -19.52 15.50
N VAL A 155 2.93 -18.37 14.97
CA VAL A 155 2.18 -17.65 13.94
C VAL A 155 2.08 -18.47 12.65
N GLN A 156 3.18 -19.09 12.21
CA GLN A 156 3.20 -19.94 11.02
C GLN A 156 2.30 -21.17 11.19
N ALA A 157 2.34 -21.83 12.35
CA ALA A 157 1.45 -22.96 12.64
C ALA A 157 -0.03 -22.55 12.61
N ARG A 158 -0.37 -21.35 13.11
CA ARG A 158 -1.74 -20.79 13.02
C ARG A 158 -2.16 -20.50 11.58
N LEU A 159 -1.26 -20.00 10.74
CA LEU A 159 -1.54 -19.73 9.32
C LEU A 159 -1.70 -21.01 8.48
N GLN A 160 -0.93 -22.06 8.81
CA GLN A 160 -0.99 -23.37 8.14
C GLN A 160 -2.28 -24.14 8.43
N ARG A 161 -2.98 -23.84 9.53
CA ARG A 161 -4.27 -24.47 9.88
C ARG A 161 -5.45 -24.08 8.98
N GLY A 162 -5.20 -23.31 7.92
CA GLY A 162 -6.19 -22.90 6.93
C GLY A 162 -7.19 -21.86 7.47
N PRO A 163 -7.95 -21.19 6.59
CA PRO A 163 -9.03 -20.33 7.05
C PRO A 163 -10.06 -21.20 7.76
N ARG A 164 -10.39 -20.85 9.01
CA ARG A 164 -11.65 -21.30 9.61
C ARG A 164 -12.75 -20.90 8.63
N THR A 165 -13.64 -21.84 8.31
CA THR A 165 -14.88 -21.59 7.58
C THR A 165 -15.44 -20.23 8.01
N ARG A 166 -15.77 -19.38 7.03
CA ARG A 166 -16.35 -18.04 7.23
C ARG A 166 -17.76 -18.18 7.82
N GLY A 167 -17.86 -18.70 9.03
CA GLY A 167 -19.07 -18.75 9.84
C GLY A 167 -19.26 -17.39 10.46
N GLU A 168 -20.18 -16.63 9.88
CA GLU A 168 -20.57 -15.26 10.24
C GLU A 168 -19.42 -14.25 10.30
N PRO A 169 -19.65 -12.96 9.98
CA PRO A 169 -18.70 -11.94 10.40
C PRO A 169 -18.62 -12.01 11.93
N GLU A 170 -17.52 -12.54 12.46
CA GLU A 170 -17.19 -12.35 13.87
C GLU A 170 -17.39 -10.86 14.15
N PRO A 171 -18.30 -10.47 15.06
CA PRO A 171 -18.55 -9.07 15.34
C PRO A 171 -17.20 -8.46 15.67
N TYR A 172 -16.87 -7.36 14.98
CA TYR A 172 -15.66 -6.58 15.19
C TYR A 172 -15.25 -6.69 16.66
N ALA A 173 -14.18 -7.46 16.92
CA ALA A 173 -13.75 -7.73 18.27
C ALA A 173 -13.72 -6.38 19.00
N PRO A 174 -14.37 -6.23 20.16
CA PRO A 174 -14.48 -4.95 20.83
C PRO A 174 -13.09 -4.36 20.88
N THR A 175 -12.99 -3.11 20.41
CA THR A 175 -11.78 -2.30 20.53
C THR A 175 -11.12 -2.66 21.85
N PRO A 176 -9.85 -3.10 21.89
CA PRO A 176 -9.19 -3.45 23.14
C PRO A 176 -9.51 -2.33 24.12
N SER A 177 -10.04 -2.70 25.29
CA SER A 177 -10.51 -1.69 26.22
C SER A 177 -9.36 -0.72 26.50
N HIS A 178 -9.67 0.53 26.83
CA HIS A 178 -8.63 1.50 27.16
C HIS A 178 -7.64 0.94 28.20
N ALA A 179 -8.12 0.08 29.12
CA ALA A 179 -7.30 -0.64 30.09
C ALA A 179 -6.35 -1.69 29.46
N ASP A 180 -6.81 -2.46 28.47
CA ASP A 180 -6.01 -3.50 27.80
C ASP A 180 -4.83 -2.92 26.99
N PHE A 181 -4.99 -1.69 26.48
CA PHE A 181 -3.92 -1.00 25.75
C PHE A 181 -2.71 -0.67 26.63
N TYR A 182 -2.92 -0.34 27.91
CA TYR A 182 -1.84 0.02 28.86
C TYR A 182 -1.27 -1.17 29.63
N ALA A 183 -1.93 -2.33 29.62
CA ALA A 183 -1.43 -3.54 30.29
C ALA A 183 -0.04 -3.97 29.80
N PHE A 184 0.33 -3.63 28.56
CA PHE A 184 1.66 -3.89 28.01
C PHE A 184 2.69 -2.77 28.28
N GLN A 185 2.27 -1.61 28.79
CA GLN A 185 3.16 -0.49 29.14
C GLN A 185 3.68 -0.57 30.58
N SER A 186 3.13 -1.45 31.42
CA SER A 186 3.57 -1.62 32.82
C SER A 186 4.87 -2.42 33.00
N TRP A 187 5.55 -2.79 31.92
CA TRP A 187 6.87 -3.42 32.01
C TRP A 187 7.97 -2.34 32.11
N GLY A 188 8.08 -1.74 33.30
CA GLY A 188 9.27 -1.04 33.82
C GLY A 188 10.03 -1.94 34.82
N PRO A 189 11.33 -1.73 35.04
CA PRO A 189 12.29 -2.82 35.27
C PRO A 189 12.24 -3.40 36.68
N ALA A 190 11.97 -4.69 36.79
CA ALA A 190 12.43 -5.51 37.92
C ALA A 190 13.84 -6.03 37.60
N LEU A 191 14.83 -5.14 37.62
CA LEU A 191 16.26 -5.50 37.64
C LEU A 191 17.00 -4.55 38.59
N ALA A 192 17.69 -5.15 39.57
CA ALA A 192 18.44 -4.58 40.71
C ALA A 192 17.53 -4.07 41.85
N VAL A 193 17.62 -4.57 43.08
CA VAL A 193 18.82 -4.72 43.91
C VAL A 193 18.72 -5.95 44.81
N GLY A 194 19.73 -6.82 44.73
CA GLY A 194 20.14 -7.66 45.85
C GLY A 194 21.36 -7.02 46.51
N ALA A 195 21.21 -6.64 47.78
CA ALA A 195 22.22 -6.54 48.84
C ALA A 195 21.47 -6.28 50.15
#